data_AF-A0A2D4J866-F1
#
_entry.id   AF-A0A2D4J866-F1
#
_cell.length_a   1.000
_cell.length_b   1.000
_cell.length_c   1.000
_cell.angle_alpha   90.00
_cell.angle_beta   90.00
_cell.angle_gamma   90.00
#
_symmetry.space_group_name_H-M   'P 1'
#
loop_
_entity.id
_entity.type
_entity.pdbx_description
1 polymer ?
#
loop_
_entity_poly.entity_id
_entity_poly.type
_entity_poly.pdbx_seq_one_letter_code
_entity_poly.pdbx_strand_id
1 'polypeptide(L)'
;MKEHFTSKAHTICSDNLKQGEQDALTKSVDKMSDKYLATTCRVFLIVYSLAQRCKPFSDIEGQVELQTVMGVDLGVGLHSRPTAVKIVDFIAKEIKTKMFNSIIEQNLKICLIIDEASTLS
;
A
#
# COMPACT_ATOMS: atom_id res chain seq x y z
N MET A 1 -29.65 -46.87 11.09
CA MET A 1 -29.38 -45.65 10.29
C MET A 1 -28.75 -44.52 11.10
N LYS A 2 -29.15 -44.28 12.37
CA LYS A 2 -28.50 -43.29 13.26
C LYS A 2 -27.00 -43.50 13.48
N GLU A 3 -26.53 -44.75 13.58
CA GLU A 3 -25.12 -45.04 13.85
C GLU A 3 -24.15 -44.58 12.74
N HIS A 4 -24.63 -44.46 11.50
CA HIS A 4 -23.80 -43.95 10.41
C HIS A 4 -23.49 -42.45 10.57
N PHE A 5 -24.45 -41.67 11.07
CA PHE A 5 -24.29 -40.22 11.29
C PHE A 5 -23.47 -39.88 12.54
N THR A 6 -23.21 -40.85 13.41
CA THR A 6 -22.36 -40.71 14.61
C THR A 6 -21.05 -41.50 14.51
N SER A 7 -20.83 -42.20 13.38
CA SER A 7 -19.60 -42.94 13.15
C SER A 7 -18.40 -42.00 13.15
N LYS A 8 -17.27 -42.48 13.69
CA LYS A 8 -16.01 -41.74 13.72
C LYS A 8 -15.62 -41.21 12.33
N ALA A 9 -15.89 -41.98 11.27
CA ALA A 9 -15.64 -41.57 9.89
C ALA A 9 -16.54 -40.41 9.45
N HIS A 10 -17.80 -40.38 9.87
CA HIS A 10 -18.74 -39.31 9.56
C HIS A 10 -18.36 -38.01 10.28
N THR A 11 -17.96 -38.08 11.55
CA THR A 11 -17.47 -36.92 12.31
C THR A 11 -16.22 -36.33 11.64
N ILE A 12 -15.23 -37.17 11.27
CA ILE A 12 -14.03 -36.71 10.55
C ILE A 12 -14.38 -36.07 9.21
N CYS A 13 -15.31 -36.65 8.45
CA CYS A 13 -15.75 -36.09 7.18
C CYS A 13 -16.43 -34.71 7.37
N SER A 14 -17.31 -34.60 8.37
CA SER A 14 -17.97 -33.33 8.72
C SER A 14 -16.98 -32.27 9.19
N ASP A 15 -15.95 -32.66 9.96
CA ASP A 15 -14.93 -31.72 10.45
C ASP A 15 -14.02 -31.27 9.30
N ASN A 16 -13.64 -32.18 8.40
CA ASN A 16 -12.89 -31.85 7.18
C ASN A 16 -13.69 -30.93 6.24
N LEU A 17 -15.01 -31.12 6.13
CA LEU A 17 -15.86 -30.23 5.34
C LEU A 17 -15.89 -28.81 5.92
N LYS A 18 -16.08 -28.69 7.24
CA LYS A 18 -16.03 -27.40 7.95
C LYS A 18 -14.66 -26.73 7.85
N GLN A 19 -13.59 -27.52 7.96
CA GLN A 19 -12.23 -27.00 7.78
C GLN A 19 -12.01 -26.51 6.34
N GLY A 20 -12.50 -27.25 5.34
CA GLY A 20 -12.43 -26.84 3.94
C GLY A 20 -13.17 -25.53 3.65
N GLU A 21 -14.33 -25.32 4.28
CA GLU A 21 -15.07 -24.05 4.22
C GLU A 21 -14.30 -22.90 4.89
N GLN A 22 -13.73 -23.12 6.07
CA GLN A 22 -12.90 -22.12 6.76
C GLN A 22 -11.63 -21.77 5.97
N ASP A 23 -10.97 -22.77 5.38
CA ASP A 23 -9.79 -22.58 4.54
C ASP A 23 -10.14 -21.80 3.26
N ALA A 24 -11.32 -22.04 2.67
CA ALA A 24 -11.79 -21.32 1.50
C ALA A 24 -12.10 -19.84 1.82
N LEU A 25 -12.70 -19.57 2.98
CA LEU A 25 -12.93 -18.22 3.48
C LEU A 25 -11.60 -17.50 3.73
N THR A 26 -10.66 -18.14 4.43
CA THR A 26 -9.33 -17.57 4.72
C THR A 26 -8.60 -17.21 3.42
N LYS A 27 -8.55 -18.13 2.45
CA LYS A 27 -7.95 -17.88 1.13
C LYS A 27 -8.63 -16.73 0.38
N SER A 28 -9.92 -16.53 0.57
CA SER A 28 -10.66 -15.43 -0.08
C SER A 28 -10.34 -14.09 0.57
N VAL A 29 -10.18 -14.06 1.89
CA VAL A 29 -9.74 -12.87 2.64
C VAL A 29 -8.31 -12.49 2.25
N ASP A 30 -7.39 -13.45 2.14
CA ASP A 30 -6.01 -13.20 1.73
C ASP A 30 -5.94 -12.58 0.33
N LYS A 31 -6.68 -13.14 -0.64
CA LYS A 31 -6.77 -12.59 -2.00
C LYS A 31 -7.33 -11.17 -2.03
N MET A 32 -8.30 -10.87 -1.17
CA MET A 32 -8.85 -9.54 -1.03
C MET A 32 -7.81 -8.57 -0.46
N SER A 33 -7.04 -8.99 0.54
CA SER A 33 -5.92 -8.23 1.11
C SER A 33 -4.85 -7.92 0.05
N ASP A 34 -4.44 -8.91 -0.73
CA ASP A 34 -3.47 -8.75 -1.81
C ASP A 34 -3.93 -7.74 -2.86
N LYS A 35 -5.23 -7.76 -3.20
CA LYS A 35 -5.82 -6.78 -4.13
C LYS A 35 -5.77 -5.37 -3.54
N TYR A 36 -6.10 -5.19 -2.26
CA TYR A 36 -6.00 -3.89 -1.60
C TYR A 36 -4.57 -3.38 -1.50
N LEU A 37 -3.61 -4.26 -1.23
CA LEU A 37 -2.20 -3.93 -1.25
C LEU A 37 -1.75 -3.45 -2.64
N ALA A 38 -2.11 -4.20 -3.69
CA ALA A 38 -1.74 -3.88 -5.07
C ALA A 38 -2.31 -2.52 -5.53
N THR A 39 -3.58 -2.25 -5.23
CA THR A 39 -4.22 -0.95 -5.56
C THR A 39 -3.59 0.19 -4.77
N THR A 40 -3.31 -0.01 -3.48
CA THR A 40 -2.61 0.97 -2.63
C THR A 40 -1.20 1.28 -3.17
N CYS A 41 -0.43 0.26 -3.54
CA CYS A 41 0.90 0.43 -4.14
C CYS A 41 0.85 1.30 -5.41
N ARG A 42 -0.16 1.11 -6.27
CA ARG A 42 -0.33 1.94 -7.47
C ARG A 42 -0.61 3.40 -7.13
N VAL A 43 -1.47 3.67 -6.15
CA VAL A 43 -1.72 5.04 -5.68
C VAL A 43 -0.45 5.66 -5.11
N PHE A 44 0.32 4.91 -4.32
CA PHE A 44 1.61 5.39 -3.79
C PHE A 44 2.59 5.74 -4.90
N LEU A 45 2.65 4.94 -5.98
CA LEU A 45 3.49 5.22 -7.14
C LEU A 45 3.06 6.49 -7.89
N ILE A 46 1.74 6.71 -8.05
CA ILE A 46 1.22 7.94 -8.65
C ILE A 46 1.65 9.14 -7.80
N VAL A 47 1.42 9.09 -6.50
CA VAL A 47 1.77 10.18 -5.57
C VAL A 47 3.28 10.44 -5.54
N TYR A 48 4.08 9.38 -5.50
CA TYR A 48 5.54 9.48 -5.60
C TYR A 48 5.97 10.16 -6.91
N SER A 49 5.33 9.80 -8.03
CA SER A 49 5.63 10.40 -9.33
C SER A 49 5.29 11.89 -9.40
N LEU A 50 4.22 12.32 -8.71
CA LEU A 50 3.88 13.75 -8.57
C LEU A 50 4.98 14.48 -7.79
N ALA A 51 5.38 13.93 -6.64
CA ALA A 51 6.44 14.51 -5.81
C ALA A 51 7.77 14.61 -6.57
N GLN A 52 8.16 13.54 -7.26
CA GLN A 52 9.41 13.47 -8.04
C GLN A 52 9.45 14.51 -9.16
N ARG A 53 8.31 14.83 -9.77
CA ARG A 53 8.19 15.84 -10.84
C ARG A 53 7.86 17.23 -10.32
N CYS A 54 7.91 17.44 -9.00
CA CYS A 54 7.54 18.69 -8.33
C CYS A 54 6.14 19.19 -8.74
N LYS A 55 5.19 18.27 -8.94
CA LYS A 55 3.81 18.59 -9.31
C LYS A 55 2.94 18.82 -8.07
N PRO A 56 1.95 19.72 -8.15
CA PRO A 56 0.96 19.88 -7.09
C PRO A 56 0.25 18.59 -6.76
N PHE A 57 0.05 18.30 -5.47
CA PHE A 57 -0.71 17.11 -5.03
C PHE A 57 -2.20 17.21 -5.27
N SER A 58 -2.71 18.38 -5.71
CA SER A 58 -4.06 18.51 -6.26
C SER A 58 -4.24 17.71 -7.56
N ASP A 59 -3.16 17.43 -8.28
CA ASP A 59 -3.21 16.76 -9.59
C ASP A 59 -3.48 15.24 -9.47
N ILE A 60 -3.57 14.72 -8.24
CA ILE A 60 -3.84 13.29 -8.00
C ILE A 60 -5.16 12.83 -8.60
N GLU A 61 -6.22 13.63 -8.52
CA GLU A 61 -7.55 13.26 -9.02
C GLU A 61 -7.50 13.02 -10.54
N GLY A 62 -6.90 13.95 -11.28
CA GLY A 62 -6.72 13.79 -12.73
C GLY A 62 -5.80 12.63 -13.12
N GLN A 63 -4.77 12.32 -12.31
CA GLN A 63 -3.94 11.13 -12.54
C GLN A 63 -4.71 9.83 -12.29
N VAL A 64 -5.52 9.78 -11.23
CA VAL A 64 -6.37 8.62 -10.92
C VAL A 64 -7.40 8.40 -12.03
N GLU A 65 -8.07 9.45 -12.48
CA GLU A 65 -9.03 9.39 -13.60
C GLU A 65 -8.36 8.85 -14.86
N LEU A 66 -7.22 9.44 -15.26
CA LEU A 66 -6.49 9.02 -16.45
C LEU A 66 -6.11 7.53 -16.41
N GLN A 67 -5.54 7.07 -15.29
CA GLN A 67 -5.13 5.68 -15.14
C GLN A 67 -6.33 4.73 -15.10
N THR A 68 -7.45 5.15 -14.50
CA THR A 68 -8.70 4.38 -14.48
C THR A 68 -9.25 4.21 -15.91
N VAL A 69 -9.23 5.27 -16.73
CA VAL A 69 -9.61 5.21 -18.15
C VAL A 69 -8.70 4.27 -18.95
N MET A 70 -7.42 4.18 -18.58
CA MET A 70 -6.46 3.22 -19.17
C MET A 70 -6.64 1.77 -18.65
N GLY A 71 -7.65 1.51 -17.81
CA GLY A 71 -7.96 0.18 -17.29
C GLY A 71 -7.14 -0.23 -16.06
N VAL A 72 -6.46 0.70 -15.40
CA VAL A 72 -5.73 0.43 -14.16
C VAL A 72 -6.69 0.48 -12.97
N ASP A 73 -6.84 -0.64 -12.26
CA ASP A 73 -7.56 -0.67 -10.98
C ASP A 73 -6.74 0.05 -9.90
N LEU A 74 -7.26 1.17 -9.41
CA LEU A 74 -6.66 1.98 -8.34
C LEU A 74 -7.43 1.89 -7.02
N GLY A 75 -8.40 0.97 -6.94
CA GLY A 75 -9.29 0.88 -5.79
C GLY A 75 -10.20 2.12 -5.65
N VAL A 76 -10.71 2.35 -4.45
CA VAL A 76 -11.72 3.40 -4.17
C VAL A 76 -11.24 4.47 -3.20
N GLY A 77 -9.98 4.40 -2.76
CA GLY A 77 -9.47 5.21 -1.66
C GLY A 77 -8.10 5.83 -1.93
N LEU A 78 -7.72 6.77 -1.07
CA LEU A 78 -6.44 7.50 -1.11
C LEU A 78 -6.25 8.45 -2.29
N HIS A 79 -7.31 8.76 -3.03
CA HIS A 79 -7.27 9.63 -4.23
C HIS A 79 -7.36 11.12 -3.93
N SER A 80 -7.45 11.53 -2.66
CA SER A 80 -7.60 12.94 -2.29
C SER A 80 -6.26 13.65 -2.12
N ARG A 81 -6.24 14.98 -2.29
CA ARG A 81 -5.05 15.80 -1.99
C ARG A 81 -4.52 15.58 -0.55
N PRO A 82 -5.32 15.62 0.52
CA PRO A 82 -4.81 15.39 1.88
C PRO A 82 -4.17 14.01 2.07
N THR A 83 -4.71 12.96 1.42
CA THR A 83 -4.10 11.63 1.47
C THR A 83 -2.80 11.57 0.69
N ALA A 84 -2.72 12.25 -0.47
CA ALA A 84 -1.49 12.38 -1.24
C ALA A 84 -0.36 13.02 -0.43
N VAL A 85 -0.65 14.11 0.30
CA VAL A 85 0.33 14.76 1.20
C VAL A 85 0.84 13.77 2.25
N LYS A 86 -0.06 13.07 2.94
CA LYS A 86 0.32 12.08 3.97
C LYS A 86 1.16 10.94 3.40
N ILE A 87 0.87 10.50 2.18
CA ILE A 87 1.65 9.47 1.48
C ILE A 87 3.06 9.97 1.18
N VAL A 88 3.22 11.20 0.68
CA VAL A 88 4.55 11.78 0.45
C VAL A 88 5.32 11.95 1.74
N ASP A 89 4.70 12.42 2.81
CA ASP A 89 5.35 12.55 4.12
C ASP A 89 5.85 11.18 4.63
N PHE A 90 5.04 10.13 4.46
CA PHE A 90 5.42 8.77 4.80
C PHE A 90 6.63 8.29 3.96
N ILE A 91 6.58 8.45 2.64
CA ILE A 91 7.68 8.07 1.74
C ILE A 91 8.96 8.86 2.07
N ALA A 92 8.85 10.17 2.30
CA ALA A 92 9.97 11.04 2.63
C ALA A 92 10.62 10.65 3.97
N LYS A 93 9.82 10.26 4.97
CA LYS A 93 10.33 9.75 6.26
C LYS A 93 11.13 8.46 6.07
N GLU A 94 10.63 7.52 5.27
CA GLU A 94 11.33 6.27 4.98
C GLU A 94 12.64 6.50 4.21
N ILE A 95 12.61 7.35 3.17
CA ILE A 95 13.81 7.71 2.40
C ILE A 95 14.86 8.36 3.32
N LYS A 96 14.45 9.34 4.14
CA LYS A 96 15.31 10.02 5.09
C LYS A 96 15.97 9.03 6.06
N THR A 97 15.18 8.13 6.63
CA THR A 97 15.66 7.12 7.58
C THR A 97 16.70 6.22 6.94
N LYS A 98 16.42 5.68 5.74
CA LYS A 98 17.37 4.83 5.00
C LYS A 98 18.66 5.58 4.63
N MET A 99 18.54 6.83 4.19
CA MET A 99 19.68 7.66 3.82
C MET A 99 20.59 7.93 5.03
N PHE A 100 20.04 8.33 6.18
CA PHE A 100 20.83 8.61 7.38
C PHE A 100 21.46 7.35 7.97
N ASN A 101 20.75 6.21 7.97
CA ASN A 101 21.33 4.94 8.39
C ASN A 101 22.55 4.58 7.52
N SER A 102 22.43 4.71 6.21
CA SER A 102 23.55 4.47 5.28
C SER A 102 24.74 5.40 5.53
N ILE A 103 24.50 6.67 5.86
CA ILE A 103 25.56 7.63 6.20
C ILE A 103 26.31 7.21 7.47
N ILE A 104 25.57 6.79 8.50
CA ILE A 104 26.14 6.35 9.79
C ILE A 104 26.93 5.05 9.62
N GLU A 105 26.32 4.05 8.98
CA GLU A 105 26.91 2.71 8.79
C GLU A 105 28.22 2.77 8.00
N GLN A 106 28.30 3.65 7.00
CA GLN A 106 29.49 3.82 6.16
C GLN A 106 30.46 4.90 6.67
N ASN A 107 30.15 5.54 7.81
CA ASN A 107 30.92 6.64 8.40
C ASN A 107 31.22 7.76 7.37
N LEU A 108 30.21 8.15 6.58
CA LEU A 108 30.36 9.15 5.53
C LEU A 108 30.48 10.56 6.15
N LYS A 109 31.31 11.41 5.55
CA LYS A 109 31.45 12.82 5.95
C LYS A 109 30.27 13.63 5.44
N ILE A 110 29.76 14.53 6.28
CA ILE A 110 28.68 15.46 5.93
C ILE A 110 29.27 16.85 5.73
N CYS A 111 28.93 17.49 4.61
CA CYS A 111 29.19 18.91 4.37
C CYS A 111 27.85 19.64 4.31
N LEU A 112 27.73 20.77 5.01
CA LEU A 112 26.54 21.62 5.01
C LEU A 112 26.84 22.88 4.21
N ILE A 113 26.02 23.15 3.19
CA ILE A 113 26.03 24.39 2.42
C ILE A 113 24.72 25.11 2.75
N ILE A 114 24.82 26.38 3.16
CA ILE A 114 23.66 27.22 3.49
C ILE A 114 23.52 28.23 2.35
N ASP A 115 22.40 28.18 1.66
CA ASP A 115 22.03 29.13 0.61
C ASP A 115 21.03 30.13 1.20
N GLU A 116 21.36 31.43 1.15
CA GLU A 116 20.53 32.51 1.68
C GLU A 116 19.94 33.31 0.52
N ALA A 117 18.60 33.37 0.46
CA ALA A 117 17.87 34.13 -0.54
C ALA A 117 16.85 35.05 0.13
N SER A 118 16.81 36.32 -0.29
CA SER A 118 15.78 37.27 0.13
C SER A 118 14.60 37.24 -0.85
N THR A 119 13.37 37.16 -0.34
CA THR A 119 12.17 37.35 -1.16
C THR A 119 11.56 38.72 -0.88
N LEU A 120 11.09 39.41 -1.92
CA LEU A 120 10.31 40.64 -1.75
C LEU A 120 8.95 40.29 -1.16
N SER A 121 8.61 40.91 -0.03
CA SER A 121 7.31 40.85 0.64
C SER A 121 6.35 41.91 0.13
#